data_AF-A0A815BN02-F1
#
_entry.id   AF-A0A815BN02-F1
#
_cell.length_a   1.000
_cell.length_b   1.000
_cell.length_c   1.000
_cell.angle_alpha   90.00
_cell.angle_beta   90.00
_cell.angle_gamma   90.00
#
_symmetry.space_group_name_H-M   'P 1'
#
loop_
_entity.id
_entity.type
_entity.pdbx_description
1 polymer ?
#
loop_
_entity_poly.entity_id
_entity_poly.type
_entity_poly.pdbx_seq_one_letter_code
_entity_poly.pdbx_strand_id
1 'polypeptide(L)'
;MNFRDGYTKLHPHGVIPVLLNDVVFGLHGFIASFITIFQCLLFKHSKQHVSYTTSILLVLFILFLSITTILTSVDRIDLLLLIYFYSYVKLIISCIKYIPQVIMNYRRKSTEGWSIGNILLDFLGGIFSLIQIFLLAINYNDWLSIIGSIAKFSLAIVSIGFDIIFIVQHYILYKNSQQQQTDGYEILDNNEETTPVAVNT
;
A
#
# COMPACT_ATOMS: atom_id res chain seq x y z
N MET A 1 -10.29 -28.18 4.38
CA MET A 1 -10.87 -27.71 5.67
C MET A 1 -11.37 -26.27 5.49
N ASN A 2 -12.60 -25.90 5.89
CA ASN A 2 -13.10 -24.53 5.67
C ASN A 2 -12.34 -23.51 6.55
N PHE A 3 -12.12 -22.29 6.03
CA PHE A 3 -11.45 -21.18 6.74
C PHE A 3 -12.00 -20.95 8.16
N ARG A 4 -13.33 -20.99 8.29
CA ARG A 4 -14.05 -20.80 9.56
C ARG A 4 -13.70 -21.89 10.56
N ASP A 5 -13.69 -23.14 10.13
CA ASP A 5 -13.41 -24.30 10.98
C ASP A 5 -11.97 -24.30 11.50
N GLY A 6 -11.00 -23.90 10.66
CA GLY A 6 -9.60 -23.74 11.06
C GLY A 6 -9.38 -22.58 12.04
N TYR A 7 -10.08 -21.46 11.86
CA TYR A 7 -10.00 -20.33 12.77
C TYR A 7 -10.64 -20.63 14.13
N THR A 8 -11.84 -21.22 14.16
CA THR A 8 -12.52 -21.60 15.40
C THR A 8 -11.74 -22.65 16.20
N LYS A 9 -10.96 -23.51 15.53
CA LYS A 9 -10.08 -24.48 16.20
C LYS A 9 -8.87 -23.83 16.90
N LEU A 10 -8.30 -22.76 16.32
CA LEU A 10 -7.18 -22.01 16.91
C LEU A 10 -7.64 -20.95 17.93
N HIS A 11 -8.82 -20.36 17.72
CA HIS A 11 -9.41 -19.33 18.56
C HIS A 11 -10.86 -19.72 18.91
N PRO A 12 -11.08 -20.55 19.94
CA PRO A 12 -12.39 -21.12 20.28
C PRO A 12 -13.48 -20.07 20.59
N HIS A 13 -13.07 -18.90 21.06
CA HIS A 13 -13.95 -17.77 21.36
C HIS A 13 -13.79 -16.60 20.38
N GLY A 14 -12.94 -16.76 19.37
CA GLY A 14 -12.57 -15.67 18.47
C GLY A 14 -13.63 -15.41 17.41
N VAL A 15 -13.92 -14.14 17.17
CA VAL A 15 -14.73 -13.69 16.03
C VAL A 15 -13.90 -13.80 14.76
N ILE A 16 -14.51 -14.22 13.65
CA ILE A 16 -13.83 -14.31 12.35
C ILE A 16 -13.29 -12.91 11.99
N PRO A 17 -11.96 -12.74 11.85
CA PRO A 17 -11.34 -11.41 11.77
C PRO A 17 -11.38 -10.83 10.36
N VAL A 18 -11.72 -11.67 9.37
CA VAL A 18 -11.84 -11.32 7.95
C VAL A 18 -13.32 -11.29 7.57
N LEU A 19 -13.80 -10.09 7.25
CA LEU A 19 -15.18 -9.80 6.88
C LEU A 19 -15.29 -9.53 5.38
N LEU A 20 -16.51 -9.50 4.86
CA LEU A 20 -16.77 -9.29 3.42
C LEU A 20 -16.18 -7.98 2.91
N ASN A 21 -16.21 -6.93 3.72
CA ASN A 21 -15.63 -5.63 3.36
C ASN A 21 -14.10 -5.71 3.18
N ASP A 22 -13.41 -6.58 3.94
CA ASP A 22 -11.97 -6.81 3.77
C ASP A 22 -11.69 -7.49 2.41
N VAL A 23 -12.57 -8.40 1.98
CA VAL A 23 -12.47 -9.09 0.69
C VAL A 23 -12.71 -8.13 -0.47
N VAL A 24 -13.77 -7.31 -0.39
CA VAL A 24 -14.08 -6.31 -1.43
C VAL A 24 -12.96 -5.28 -1.54
N PHE A 25 -12.43 -4.80 -0.40
CA PHE A 25 -11.30 -3.89 -0.38
C PHE A 25 -10.05 -4.50 -1.02
N GLY A 26 -9.74 -5.75 -0.70
CA GLY A 26 -8.63 -6.48 -1.31
C GLY A 26 -8.78 -6.66 -2.82
N LEU A 27 -9.98 -7.02 -3.28
CA LEU A 27 -10.28 -7.18 -4.71
C LEU A 27 -10.15 -5.84 -5.47
N HIS A 28 -10.69 -4.76 -4.90
CA HIS A 28 -10.54 -3.41 -5.47
C HIS A 28 -9.06 -3.04 -5.61
N GLY A 29 -8.26 -3.23 -4.55
CA GLY A 29 -6.82 -2.97 -4.59
C GLY A 29 -6.06 -3.80 -5.64
N PHE A 30 -6.46 -5.06 -5.82
CA PHE A 30 -5.91 -5.92 -6.88
C PHE A 30 -6.22 -5.38 -8.28
N ILE A 31 -7.48 -5.00 -8.54
CA ILE A 31 -7.90 -4.43 -9.83
C ILE A 31 -7.16 -3.11 -10.09
N ALA A 32 -7.10 -2.22 -9.10
CA ALA A 32 -6.37 -0.96 -9.22
C ALA A 32 -4.89 -1.18 -9.53
N SER A 33 -4.24 -2.14 -8.86
CA SER A 33 -2.85 -2.50 -9.13
C SER A 33 -2.65 -3.02 -10.56
N PHE A 34 -3.57 -3.82 -11.07
CA PHE A 34 -3.54 -4.31 -12.46
C PHE A 34 -3.66 -3.16 -13.46
N ILE A 35 -4.58 -2.22 -13.22
CA ILE A 35 -4.73 -1.01 -14.04
C ILE A 35 -3.43 -0.19 -14.02
N THR A 36 -2.81 0.01 -12.85
CA THR A 36 -1.54 0.74 -12.76
C THR A 36 -0.41 0.03 -13.52
N ILE A 37 -0.31 -1.30 -13.43
CA ILE A 37 0.67 -2.06 -14.21
C ILE A 37 0.44 -1.86 -15.71
N PHE A 38 -0.81 -1.95 -16.16
CA PHE A 38 -1.16 -1.74 -17.55
C PHE A 38 -0.83 -0.32 -18.03
N GLN A 39 -1.12 0.71 -17.22
CA GLN A 39 -0.71 2.09 -17.48
C GLN A 39 0.82 2.19 -17.60
N CYS A 40 1.57 1.54 -16.71
CA CYS A 40 3.02 1.47 -16.84
C CYS A 40 3.46 0.80 -18.15
N LEU A 41 2.74 -0.17 -18.71
CA LEU A 41 3.15 -0.77 -19.99
C LEU A 41 2.85 0.13 -21.20
N LEU A 42 1.82 0.97 -21.13
CA LEU A 42 1.42 1.86 -22.23
C LEU A 42 2.15 3.21 -22.24
N PHE A 43 2.37 3.82 -21.07
CA PHE A 43 2.97 5.15 -20.99
C PHE A 43 4.49 5.08 -21.13
N LYS A 44 5.06 6.02 -21.89
CA LYS A 44 6.50 6.08 -22.20
C LYS A 44 7.30 6.32 -20.91
N HIS A 45 8.17 5.37 -20.58
CA HIS A 45 9.06 5.48 -19.41
C HIS A 45 10.33 6.25 -19.73
N SER A 46 10.83 6.97 -18.74
CA SER A 46 12.20 7.52 -18.70
C SER A 46 13.24 6.37 -18.72
N LYS A 47 14.53 6.69 -18.88
CA LYS A 47 15.67 5.72 -18.86
C LYS A 47 15.95 5.11 -17.46
N GLN A 48 14.91 4.91 -16.66
CA GLN A 48 15.02 4.50 -15.27
C GLN A 48 14.85 2.99 -15.15
N HIS A 49 15.88 2.29 -14.65
CA HIS A 49 15.86 0.85 -14.50
C HIS A 49 15.51 0.45 -13.05
N VAL A 50 14.82 -0.69 -12.91
CA VAL A 50 14.54 -1.28 -11.59
C VAL A 50 15.86 -1.80 -11.00
N SER A 51 16.11 -1.48 -9.73
CA SER A 51 17.29 -1.97 -9.02
C SER A 51 17.30 -3.49 -8.94
N TYR A 52 18.45 -4.11 -9.23
CA TYR A 52 18.64 -5.56 -9.13
C TYR A 52 18.25 -6.10 -7.75
N THR A 53 18.58 -5.38 -6.68
CA THR A 53 18.24 -5.76 -5.31
C THR A 53 16.72 -5.87 -5.12
N THR A 54 15.96 -4.90 -5.63
CA THR A 54 14.49 -4.90 -5.56
C THR A 54 13.90 -6.05 -6.38
N SER A 55 14.44 -6.30 -7.57
CA SER A 55 14.00 -7.41 -8.43
C SER A 55 14.24 -8.77 -7.78
N ILE A 56 15.42 -9.01 -7.19
CA ILE A 56 15.73 -10.28 -6.50
C ILE A 56 14.79 -10.48 -5.30
N LEU A 57 14.63 -9.45 -4.47
CA LEU A 57 13.75 -9.49 -3.30
C LEU A 57 12.29 -9.76 -3.70
N LEU A 58 11.82 -9.14 -4.79
CA LEU A 58 10.49 -9.39 -5.34
C LEU A 58 10.31 -10.84 -5.78
N VAL A 59 11.27 -11.40 -6.52
CA VAL A 59 11.24 -12.80 -6.95
C VAL A 59 11.21 -13.75 -5.75
N LEU A 60 11.98 -13.48 -4.69
CA LEU A 60 11.98 -14.27 -3.47
C LEU A 60 10.62 -14.26 -2.77
N PHE A 61 9.97 -13.09 -2.65
CA PHE A 61 8.63 -13.01 -2.07
C PHE A 61 7.59 -13.75 -2.92
N ILE A 62 7.63 -13.60 -4.25
CA ILE A 62 6.73 -14.31 -5.16
C ILE A 62 6.91 -15.83 -5.03
N LEU A 63 8.16 -16.30 -5.00
CA LEU A 63 8.47 -17.72 -4.83
C LEU A 63 7.94 -18.25 -3.49
N PHE A 64 8.20 -17.54 -2.38
CA PHE A 64 7.72 -17.92 -1.06
C PHE A 64 6.19 -17.99 -0.99
N LEU A 65 5.49 -17.00 -1.53
CA LEU A 65 4.02 -16.97 -1.56
C LEU A 65 3.44 -18.07 -2.47
N SER A 66 4.11 -18.37 -3.59
CA SER A 66 3.69 -19.45 -4.49
C SER A 66 3.82 -20.81 -3.82
N ILE A 67 4.95 -21.07 -3.16
CA ILE A 67 5.20 -22.32 -2.44
C ILE A 67 4.16 -22.51 -1.32
N THR A 68 3.95 -21.49 -0.48
CA THR A 68 2.97 -21.59 0.60
C THR A 68 1.55 -21.81 0.06
N THR A 69 1.18 -21.14 -1.03
CA THR A 69 -0.12 -21.37 -1.69
C THR A 69 -0.29 -22.80 -2.18
N ILE A 70 0.72 -23.36 -2.85
CA ILE A 70 0.70 -24.76 -3.32
C ILE A 70 0.57 -25.71 -2.13
N LEU A 71 1.32 -25.48 -1.05
CA LEU A 71 1.24 -26.29 0.17
C LEU A 71 -0.15 -26.24 0.82
N THR A 72 -0.85 -25.09 0.76
CA THR A 72 -2.24 -25.00 1.20
C THR A 72 -3.17 -25.79 0.28
N SER A 73 -2.96 -25.73 -1.04
CA SER A 73 -3.79 -26.47 -2.01
C SER A 73 -3.70 -27.98 -1.88
N VAL A 74 -2.58 -28.51 -1.35
CA VAL A 74 -2.40 -29.93 -1.03
C VAL A 74 -2.71 -30.27 0.44
N ASP A 75 -3.44 -29.38 1.14
CA ASP A 75 -3.85 -29.51 2.55
C ASP A 75 -2.70 -29.79 3.53
N ARG A 76 -1.47 -29.32 3.23
CA ARG A 76 -0.30 -29.46 4.12
C ARG A 76 -0.19 -28.36 5.16
N ILE A 77 -0.72 -27.18 4.85
CA ILE A 77 -0.80 -26.06 5.77
C ILE A 77 -2.21 -25.49 5.76
N ASP A 78 -2.66 -24.97 6.90
CA ASP A 78 -3.99 -24.37 7.01
C ASP A 78 -4.08 -23.06 6.22
N LEU A 79 -5.26 -22.80 5.66
CA LEU A 79 -5.56 -21.54 4.95
C LEU A 79 -5.40 -20.30 5.84
N LEU A 80 -5.66 -20.43 7.15
CA LEU A 80 -5.43 -19.34 8.10
C LEU A 80 -3.94 -18.96 8.18
N LEU A 81 -3.06 -19.96 8.22
CA LEU A 81 -1.62 -19.75 8.23
C LEU A 81 -1.14 -19.11 6.93
N LEU A 82 -1.72 -19.51 5.80
CA LEU A 82 -1.48 -18.84 4.51
C LEU A 82 -1.82 -17.34 4.59
N ILE A 83 -3.00 -16.99 5.09
CA ILE A 83 -3.43 -15.58 5.22
C ILE A 83 -2.50 -14.77 6.14
N TYR A 84 -1.98 -15.38 7.21
CA TYR A 84 -0.97 -14.74 8.06
C TYR A 84 0.34 -14.51 7.30
N PHE A 85 0.83 -15.48 6.53
CA PHE A 85 2.02 -15.28 5.69
C PHE A 85 1.83 -14.14 4.68
N TYR A 86 0.69 -14.09 3.99
CA TYR A 86 0.35 -12.98 3.09
C TYR A 86 0.36 -11.63 3.81
N SER A 87 -0.21 -11.57 5.02
CA SER A 87 -0.28 -10.35 5.83
C SER A 87 1.11 -9.84 6.24
N TYR A 88 1.98 -10.74 6.70
CA TYR A 88 3.35 -10.38 7.09
C TYR A 88 4.23 -10.00 5.90
N VAL A 89 4.13 -10.72 4.79
CA VAL A 89 4.86 -10.36 3.55
C VAL A 89 4.43 -8.98 3.06
N LYS A 90 3.13 -8.68 3.07
CA LYS A 90 2.59 -7.35 2.73
C LYS A 90 3.19 -6.26 3.64
N LEU A 91 3.23 -6.48 4.95
CA LEU A 91 3.86 -5.56 5.92
C LEU A 91 5.32 -5.28 5.56
N ILE A 92 6.10 -6.33 5.33
CA ILE A 92 7.54 -6.21 5.03
C ILE A 92 7.75 -5.43 3.72
N ILE A 93 6.99 -5.76 2.67
CA ILE A 93 7.05 -5.05 1.37
C ILE A 93 6.70 -3.56 1.57
N SER A 94 5.69 -3.25 2.37
CA SER A 94 5.32 -1.86 2.69
C SER A 94 6.45 -1.10 3.39
N CYS A 95 7.14 -1.71 4.35
CA CYS A 95 8.29 -1.07 4.99
C CYS A 95 9.44 -0.85 3.99
N ILE A 96 9.77 -1.87 3.19
CA ILE A 96 10.88 -1.81 2.22
C ILE A 96 10.62 -0.74 1.15
N LYS A 97 9.37 -0.51 0.74
CA LYS A 97 9.05 0.53 -0.25
C LYS A 97 8.93 1.93 0.38
N TYR A 98 8.33 2.05 1.56
CA TYR A 98 8.04 3.35 2.16
C TYR A 98 9.26 4.00 2.82
N ILE A 99 10.15 3.23 3.45
CA ILE A 99 11.35 3.81 4.09
C ILE A 99 12.25 4.55 3.07
N PRO A 100 12.64 3.93 1.94
CA PRO A 100 13.42 4.64 0.92
C PRO A 100 12.69 5.84 0.35
N GLN A 101 11.36 5.76 0.21
CA GLN A 101 10.57 6.89 -0.26
C GLN A 101 10.64 8.08 0.72
N VAL A 102 10.42 7.84 2.01
CA VAL A 102 10.49 8.88 3.04
C VAL A 102 11.87 9.55 3.02
N ILE A 103 12.93 8.76 2.89
CA ILE A 103 14.32 9.27 2.78
C ILE A 103 14.49 10.08 1.49
N MET A 104 13.96 9.60 0.37
CA MET A 104 14.06 10.28 -0.93
C MET A 104 13.34 11.63 -0.90
N ASN A 105 12.11 11.67 -0.37
CA ASN A 105 11.36 12.91 -0.16
C ASN A 105 12.16 13.86 0.75
N TYR A 106 12.75 13.34 1.82
CA TYR A 106 13.57 14.15 2.73
C TYR A 106 14.83 14.72 2.07
N ARG A 107 15.50 13.95 1.20
CA ARG A 107 16.70 14.39 0.47
C ARG A 107 16.37 15.39 -0.63
N ARG A 108 15.26 15.19 -1.34
CA ARG A 108 14.80 16.06 -2.44
C ARG A 108 14.11 17.32 -1.94
N LYS A 109 13.63 17.34 -0.69
CA LYS A 109 12.78 18.40 -0.12
C LYS A 109 11.55 18.68 -0.98
N SER A 110 11.03 17.63 -1.63
CA SER A 110 9.92 17.68 -2.57
C SER A 110 9.23 16.32 -2.59
N THR A 111 7.92 16.35 -2.78
CA THR A 111 7.03 15.18 -2.94
C THR A 111 6.45 15.09 -4.35
N GLU A 112 7.02 15.82 -5.31
CA GLU A 112 6.55 15.85 -6.70
C GLU A 112 6.55 14.46 -7.35
N GLY A 113 5.55 14.24 -8.22
CA GLY A 113 5.37 12.98 -8.96
C GLY A 113 4.73 11.84 -8.15
N TRP A 114 4.27 12.11 -6.92
CA TRP A 114 3.56 11.14 -6.08
C TRP A 114 2.08 11.51 -5.92
N SER A 115 1.16 10.55 -6.11
CA SER A 115 -0.28 10.78 -5.89
C SER A 115 -0.59 10.85 -4.39
N ILE A 116 -0.66 12.06 -3.83
CA ILE A 116 -1.05 12.27 -2.43
C ILE A 116 -2.48 11.80 -2.15
N GLY A 117 -3.38 11.87 -3.15
CA GLY A 117 -4.75 11.39 -3.04
C GLY A 117 -4.83 9.91 -2.69
N ASN A 118 -3.95 9.08 -3.27
CA ASN A 118 -3.88 7.66 -2.94
C ASN A 118 -3.45 7.43 -1.48
N ILE A 119 -2.56 8.26 -0.93
CA ILE A 119 -2.11 8.18 0.46
C ILE A 119 -3.23 8.59 1.42
N LEU A 120 -3.98 9.65 1.08
CA LEU A 120 -5.13 10.06 1.89
C LEU A 120 -6.21 8.96 1.91
N LEU A 121 -6.45 8.28 0.79
CA LEU A 121 -7.38 7.16 0.71
C LEU A 121 -6.88 5.93 1.51
N ASP A 122 -5.58 5.61 1.45
CA ASP A 122 -4.98 4.53 2.26
C ASP A 122 -5.08 4.84 3.76
N PHE A 123 -4.80 6.09 4.14
CA PHE A 123 -4.93 6.57 5.52
C PHE A 123 -6.36 6.45 6.04
N LEU A 124 -7.35 6.89 5.27
CA LEU A 124 -8.77 6.75 5.63
C LEU A 124 -9.18 5.27 5.72
N GLY A 125 -8.71 4.45 4.78
CA GLY A 125 -8.92 2.99 4.81
C GLY A 125 -8.34 2.34 6.07
N GLY A 126 -7.14 2.75 6.47
CA GLY A 126 -6.49 2.33 7.72
C GLY A 126 -7.30 2.72 8.95
N ILE A 127 -7.77 3.96 9.02
CA ILE A 127 -8.63 4.44 10.12
C ILE A 127 -9.92 3.63 10.20
N PHE A 128 -10.62 3.44 9.08
CA PHE A 128 -11.85 2.65 9.04
C PHE A 128 -11.61 1.19 9.44
N SER A 129 -10.47 0.61 9.05
CA SER A 129 -10.08 -0.73 9.49
C SER A 129 -9.85 -0.81 10.99
N LEU A 130 -9.24 0.22 11.61
CA LEU A 130 -9.09 0.26 13.07
C LEU A 130 -10.44 0.40 13.77
N ILE A 131 -11.28 1.32 13.31
CA ILE A 131 -12.64 1.51 13.85
C ILE A 131 -13.42 0.21 13.78
N GLN A 132 -13.36 -0.52 12.66
CA GLN A 132 -14.01 -1.82 12.51
C GLN A 132 -13.53 -2.83 13.56
N ILE A 133 -12.22 -2.95 13.79
CA ILE A 133 -11.66 -3.87 14.79
C ILE A 133 -12.14 -3.49 16.20
N PHE A 134 -12.18 -2.20 16.53
CA PHE A 134 -12.71 -1.72 17.81
C PHE A 134 -14.21 -1.99 17.97
N LEU A 135 -15.01 -1.72 16.94
CA LEU A 135 -16.46 -1.96 16.97
C LEU A 135 -16.78 -3.46 17.14
N LEU A 136 -16.01 -4.35 16.51
CA LEU A 136 -16.14 -5.79 16.68
C LEU A 136 -15.81 -6.21 18.11
N ALA A 137 -14.71 -5.71 18.67
CA ALA A 137 -14.32 -6.02 20.04
C ALA A 137 -15.36 -5.58 21.07
N ILE A 138 -15.97 -4.40 20.87
CA ILE A 138 -17.06 -3.89 21.70
C ILE A 138 -18.30 -4.76 21.54
N ASN A 139 -18.72 -5.05 20.30
CA ASN A 139 -19.96 -5.79 20.02
C ASN A 139 -19.94 -7.23 20.53
N TYR A 140 -18.79 -7.90 20.45
CA TYR A 140 -18.62 -9.27 20.93
C TYR A 140 -18.04 -9.36 22.34
N ASN A 141 -17.81 -8.21 23.00
CA ASN A 141 -17.15 -8.08 24.30
C ASN A 141 -15.84 -8.89 24.41
N ASP A 142 -15.13 -9.02 23.29
CA ASP A 142 -13.91 -9.81 23.15
C ASP A 142 -12.75 -8.91 22.71
N TRP A 143 -12.15 -8.28 23.70
CA TRP A 143 -10.94 -7.46 23.52
C TRP A 143 -9.71 -8.30 23.17
N LEU A 144 -9.71 -9.59 23.52
CA LEU A 144 -8.61 -10.49 23.21
C LEU A 144 -8.56 -10.81 21.71
N SER A 145 -9.70 -10.78 21.00
CA SER A 145 -9.76 -10.91 19.54
C SER A 145 -9.01 -9.80 18.79
N ILE A 146 -8.83 -8.61 19.37
CA ILE A 146 -7.96 -7.57 18.80
C ILE A 146 -6.51 -8.05 18.75
N ILE A 147 -6.06 -8.69 19.84
CA ILE A 147 -4.71 -9.28 19.95
C ILE A 147 -4.62 -10.55 19.09
N GLY A 148 -5.68 -11.35 18.99
CA GLY A 148 -5.76 -12.53 18.13
C GLY A 148 -5.65 -12.21 16.62
N SER A 149 -5.99 -10.98 16.23
CA SER A 149 -5.81 -10.46 14.87
C SER A 149 -4.63 -9.49 14.76
N ILE A 150 -3.54 -9.75 15.50
CA ILE A 150 -2.35 -8.89 15.55
C ILE A 150 -1.85 -8.48 14.16
N ALA A 151 -1.90 -9.37 13.16
CA ALA A 151 -1.46 -9.06 11.81
C ALA A 151 -2.28 -7.92 11.18
N LYS A 152 -3.61 -7.92 11.34
CA LYS A 152 -4.51 -6.88 10.79
C LYS A 152 -4.35 -5.55 11.54
N PHE A 153 -4.25 -5.63 12.86
CA PHE A 153 -4.02 -4.45 13.71
C PHE A 153 -2.66 -3.79 13.41
N SER A 154 -1.58 -4.58 13.36
CA SER A 154 -0.25 -4.10 13.01
C SER A 154 -0.17 -3.55 11.59
N LEU A 155 -0.86 -4.19 10.62
CA LEU A 155 -1.00 -3.67 9.26
C LEU A 155 -1.58 -2.26 9.26
N ALA A 156 -2.68 -2.03 9.97
CA ALA A 156 -3.35 -0.74 10.01
C ALA A 156 -2.47 0.35 10.66
N ILE A 157 -1.85 0.06 11.82
CA ILE A 157 -1.00 1.04 12.52
C ILE A 157 0.22 1.44 11.68
N VAL A 158 0.92 0.45 11.12
CA VAL A 158 2.14 0.73 10.33
C VAL A 158 1.78 1.53 9.08
N SER A 159 0.69 1.19 8.40
CA SER A 159 0.23 1.94 7.22
C SER A 159 -0.08 3.39 7.56
N ILE A 160 -0.94 3.61 8.56
CA ILE A 160 -1.32 4.95 9.05
C ILE A 160 -0.08 5.76 9.44
N GLY A 161 0.89 5.14 10.12
CA GLY A 161 2.14 5.80 10.50
C GLY A 161 2.94 6.33 9.31
N PHE A 162 3.12 5.52 8.27
CA PHE A 162 3.78 5.97 7.04
C PHE A 162 2.96 7.03 6.30
N ASP A 163 1.64 6.87 6.25
CA ASP A 163 0.75 7.84 5.59
C ASP A 163 0.82 9.21 6.25
N ILE A 164 0.83 9.28 7.59
CA ILE A 164 1.02 10.53 8.34
C ILE A 164 2.35 11.17 7.95
N ILE A 165 3.45 10.41 7.87
CA ILE A 165 4.75 10.93 7.46
C ILE A 165 4.66 11.55 6.06
N PHE A 166 4.02 10.87 5.11
CA PHE A 166 3.86 11.40 3.75
C PHE A 166 2.98 12.64 3.69
N ILE A 167 1.87 12.67 4.44
CA ILE A 167 0.98 13.83 4.56
C ILE A 167 1.73 15.04 5.14
N VAL A 168 2.51 14.84 6.19
CA VAL A 168 3.34 15.89 6.81
C VAL A 168 4.41 16.38 5.84
N GLN A 169 5.11 15.47 5.14
CA GLN A 169 6.09 15.83 4.13
C GLN A 169 5.47 16.69 3.02
N HIS A 170 4.29 16.30 2.53
CA HIS A 170 3.62 16.95 1.40
C HIS A 170 3.03 18.32 1.78
N TYR A 171 2.17 18.38 2.80
CA TYR A 171 1.40 19.58 3.12
C TYR A 171 2.10 20.56 4.05
N ILE A 172 3.01 20.10 4.90
CA ILE A 172 3.67 20.95 5.91
C ILE A 172 5.09 21.28 5.48
N LEU A 173 5.94 20.27 5.23
CA LEU A 173 7.36 20.50 5.03
C LEU A 173 7.72 21.02 3.64
N TYR A 174 7.11 20.48 2.59
CA TYR A 174 7.52 20.74 1.20
C TYR A 174 6.51 21.54 0.37
N LYS A 175 5.49 22.11 1.03
CA LYS A 175 4.48 22.96 0.39
C LYS A 175 5.09 24.07 -0.49
N ASN A 176 6.09 24.77 0.02
CA ASN A 176 6.74 25.87 -0.70
C ASN A 176 7.55 25.39 -1.91
N SER A 177 8.15 24.21 -1.83
CA SER A 177 8.87 23.60 -2.95
C SER A 177 7.93 23.22 -4.09
N GLN A 178 6.69 22.80 -3.80
CA GLN A 178 5.67 22.56 -4.83
C GLN A 178 5.27 23.88 -5.51
N GLN A 179 5.01 24.92 -4.72
CA GLN A 179 4.54 26.21 -5.22
C GLN A 179 5.57 26.88 -6.16
N GLN A 180 6.84 26.92 -5.77
CA GLN A 180 7.92 27.47 -6.62
C GLN A 180 8.06 26.75 -7.97
N GLN A 181 7.67 25.47 -8.02
CA GLN A 181 7.79 24.66 -9.21
C GLN A 181 6.57 24.81 -10.12
N THR A 182 5.36 24.90 -9.56
CA THR A 182 4.14 25.26 -10.30
C THR A 182 4.31 26.60 -11.00
N ASP A 183 4.80 27.61 -10.27
CA ASP A 183 5.08 28.94 -10.82
C ASP A 183 6.11 28.84 -11.96
N GLY A 184 7.12 27.98 -11.82
CA GLY A 184 8.13 27.73 -12.85
C GLY A 184 7.57 27.12 -14.14
N TYR A 185 6.65 26.15 -14.03
CA TYR A 185 5.99 25.57 -15.21
C TYR A 185 5.06 26.56 -15.91
N GLU A 186 4.28 27.35 -15.15
CA GLU A 186 3.45 28.41 -15.75
C GLU A 186 4.30 29.44 -16.50
N ILE A 187 5.47 29.81 -15.98
CA ILE A 187 6.39 30.71 -16.68
C ILE A 187 6.90 30.08 -17.98
N LEU A 188 7.22 28.79 -17.99
CA LEU A 188 7.70 28.10 -19.20
C LEU A 188 6.61 27.99 -20.26
N ASP A 189 5.39 27.59 -19.89
CA ASP A 189 4.25 27.51 -20.81
C ASP A 189 3.92 28.90 -21.42
N ASN A 190 3.92 29.95 -20.59
CA ASN A 190 3.73 31.33 -21.07
C ASN A 190 4.85 31.80 -22.00
N ASN A 191 6.10 31.35 -21.79
CA ASN A 191 7.23 31.69 -22.65
C ASN A 191 7.21 30.90 -23.98
N GLU A 192 6.76 29.65 -23.98
CA GLU A 192 6.58 28.86 -25.21
C GLU A 192 5.44 29.41 -26.09
N GLU A 193 4.33 29.85 -25.49
CA GLU A 193 3.24 30.51 -26.22
C GLU A 193 3.63 31.88 -26.81
N THR A 194 4.57 32.59 -26.20
CA THR A 194 5.01 33.92 -26.68
C THR A 194 6.16 33.88 -27.69
N THR A 195 6.84 32.73 -27.86
CA THR A 195 7.80 32.55 -28.96
C THR A 195 7.06 32.21 -30.27
N PRO A 196 7.10 33.08 -31.30
CA PRO A 196 6.45 32.75 -32.57
C PRO A 196 7.17 31.55 -33.18
N VAL A 197 6.41 30.50 -33.49
CA VAL A 197 6.89 29.34 -34.25
C VAL A 197 7.48 29.88 -35.56
N ALA A 198 8.81 29.91 -35.66
CA ALA A 198 9.48 30.19 -36.91
C ALA A 198 9.10 29.05 -37.87
N VAL A 199 8.09 29.32 -38.71
CA VAL A 199 7.71 28.49 -39.84
C VAL A 199 8.89 28.55 -40.81
N ASN A 200 9.83 27.61 -40.64
CA ASN A 200 10.87 27.39 -41.63
C ASN A 200 10.18 26.83 -42.88
N THR A 201 10.04 27.72 -43.86
CA THR A 201 9.56 27.45 -45.22
C THR A 201 10.65 26.82 -46.07
#